data_AF-A0A8B3DGA2-F1
#
_entry.id   AF-A0A8B3DGA2-F1
#
_cell.length_a   1.000
_cell.length_b   1.000
_cell.length_c   1.000
_cell.angle_alpha   90.00
_cell.angle_beta   90.00
_cell.angle_gamma   90.00
#
_symmetry.space_group_name_H-M   'P 1'
#
loop_
_entity.id
_entity.type
_entity.pdbx_description
1 polymer ?
#
loop_
_entity_poly.entity_id
_entity_poly.type
_entity_poly.pdbx_seq_one_letter_code
_entity_poly.pdbx_strand_id
1 'polypeptide(L)'
;MPSTHTKDELHKFLKTGMRISVNFEFGQEEKYIYAATYLGLKENAYIILDIPARLLEEQALRKLTNVDVVIRGVSDTDLGHVIAFKTSVLMNLVRPSPLLFVRIPATFATKPVREHERYKLQLDCAIDHTGNKYDGSLVDFSLSGCGISTLVEPEFEIGERITIESPLSGYIDEENHCSVANIKKLPKGWIIGVKFEVPLDMSEELKNELLEHSFSASTI
;
A
#
# COMPACT_ATOMS: atom_id res chain seq x y z
N MET A 1 -15.25 -5.92 -9.83
CA MET A 1 -15.10 -5.26 -11.14
C MET A 1 -14.43 -3.91 -10.94
N PRO A 2 -13.68 -3.37 -11.92
CA PRO A 2 -13.15 -2.01 -11.83
C PRO A 2 -14.31 -0.99 -11.82
N SER A 3 -14.21 0.02 -10.96
CA SER A 3 -15.16 1.13 -10.87
C SER A 3 -14.54 2.39 -11.47
N THR A 4 -15.32 3.20 -12.18
CA THR A 4 -14.87 4.47 -12.76
C THR A 4 -15.40 5.62 -11.92
N HIS A 5 -14.50 6.53 -11.54
CA HIS A 5 -14.78 7.69 -10.70
C HIS A 5 -14.41 8.98 -11.43
N THR A 6 -14.98 10.11 -10.98
CA THR A 6 -14.63 11.45 -11.47
C THR A 6 -13.53 12.08 -10.62
N LYS A 7 -12.87 13.12 -11.16
CA LYS A 7 -11.81 13.87 -10.45
C LYS A 7 -12.17 14.31 -9.03
N ASP A 8 -13.45 14.55 -8.74
CA ASP A 8 -13.90 15.07 -7.45
C ASP A 8 -13.71 14.04 -6.32
N GLU A 9 -13.67 12.75 -6.66
CA GLU A 9 -13.46 11.65 -5.72
C GLU A 9 -11.99 11.27 -5.54
N LEU A 10 -11.07 11.93 -6.25
CA LEU A 10 -9.66 11.56 -6.29
C LEU A 10 -9.00 11.59 -4.90
N HIS A 11 -9.40 12.55 -4.06
CA HIS A 11 -8.93 12.71 -2.68
C HIS A 11 -9.28 11.53 -1.74
N LYS A 12 -10.26 10.69 -2.12
CA LYS A 12 -10.63 9.48 -1.38
C LYS A 12 -9.58 8.38 -1.57
N PHE A 13 -8.90 8.36 -2.72
CA PHE A 13 -8.00 7.28 -3.14
C PHE A 13 -6.53 7.68 -3.25
N LEU A 14 -6.22 8.96 -3.47
CA LEU A 14 -4.84 9.48 -3.42
C LEU A 14 -4.60 10.21 -2.11
N LYS A 15 -3.71 9.65 -1.28
CA LYS A 15 -3.25 10.25 -0.02
C LYS A 15 -1.79 10.65 -0.14
N THR A 16 -1.42 11.80 0.40
CA THR A 16 -0.03 12.29 0.41
C THR A 16 0.91 11.24 1.00
N GLY A 17 2.08 11.07 0.38
CA GLY A 17 3.06 10.03 0.75
C GLY A 17 2.81 8.68 0.07
N MET A 18 1.69 8.50 -0.62
CA MET A 18 1.39 7.26 -1.34
C MET A 18 2.43 7.01 -2.44
N ARG A 19 2.96 5.78 -2.46
CA ARG A 19 3.83 5.31 -3.54
C ARG A 19 3.00 4.98 -4.77
N ILE A 20 3.42 5.51 -5.90
CA ILE A 20 2.80 5.31 -7.19
C ILE A 20 3.83 4.86 -8.22
N SER A 21 3.34 4.32 -9.32
CA SER A 21 4.09 4.01 -10.52
C SER A 21 3.66 4.96 -11.62
N VAL A 22 4.63 5.58 -12.28
CA VAL A 22 4.44 6.43 -13.45
C VAL A 22 4.99 5.69 -14.65
N ASN A 23 4.10 5.31 -15.56
CA ASN A 23 4.45 4.65 -16.82
C ASN A 23 4.37 5.67 -17.95
N PHE A 24 5.51 6.03 -18.53
CA PHE A 24 5.59 6.92 -19.67
C PHE A 24 5.40 6.15 -20.97
N GLU A 25 4.51 6.62 -21.83
CA GLU A 25 4.22 6.02 -23.12
C GLU A 25 4.89 6.85 -24.23
N PHE A 26 6.02 6.36 -24.76
CA PHE A 26 6.70 6.97 -25.91
C PHE A 26 6.49 6.11 -27.16
N GLY A 27 5.67 6.61 -28.10
CA GLY A 27 5.39 5.87 -29.33
C GLY A 27 4.71 4.50 -29.09
N GLN A 28 4.88 3.56 -30.02
CA GLN A 28 4.17 2.28 -29.98
C GLN A 28 4.82 1.21 -29.09
N GLU A 29 6.12 1.30 -28.80
CA GLU A 29 6.86 0.21 -28.13
C GLU A 29 7.68 0.65 -26.90
N GLU A 30 8.02 1.92 -26.74
CA GLU A 30 8.85 2.35 -25.60
C GLU A 30 8.00 2.73 -24.39
N LYS A 31 8.19 1.97 -23.31
CA LYS A 31 7.53 2.20 -22.01
C LYS A 31 8.57 2.28 -20.92
N TYR A 32 8.57 3.39 -20.18
CA TYR A 32 9.46 3.59 -19.04
C TYR A 32 8.64 3.68 -17.76
N ILE A 33 8.97 2.83 -16.77
CA ILE A 33 8.19 2.73 -15.53
C ILE A 33 9.07 3.13 -14.34
N TYR A 34 8.63 4.14 -13.59
CA TYR A 34 9.31 4.62 -12.39
C TYR A 34 8.39 4.62 -11.18
N ALA A 35 8.94 4.25 -10.04
CA ALA A 35 8.32 4.55 -8.75
C ALA A 35 8.42 6.05 -8.47
N ALA A 36 7.35 6.64 -7.96
CA ALA A 36 7.25 8.02 -7.53
C ALA A 36 6.42 8.10 -6.23
N THR A 37 6.43 9.26 -5.58
CA THR A 37 5.61 9.53 -4.39
C THR A 37 4.62 10.64 -4.69
N TYR A 38 3.34 10.41 -4.42
CA TYR A 38 2.32 11.45 -4.55
C TYR A 38 2.48 12.46 -3.40
N LEU A 39 2.75 13.73 -3.75
CA LEU A 39 2.91 14.81 -2.77
C LEU A 39 1.61 15.57 -2.51
N GLY A 40 0.72 15.63 -3.50
CA GLY A 40 -0.53 16.35 -3.40
C GLY A 40 -1.04 16.83 -4.75
N LEU A 41 -2.06 17.67 -4.70
CA LEU A 41 -2.60 18.35 -5.86
C LEU A 41 -2.87 19.82 -5.55
N LYS A 42 -2.77 20.67 -6.57
CA LYS A 42 -3.33 22.01 -6.57
C LYS A 42 -4.69 21.92 -7.24
N GLU A 43 -5.74 22.28 -6.51
CA GLU A 43 -7.12 22.20 -6.99
C GLU A 43 -7.27 22.87 -8.35
N ASN A 44 -7.99 22.19 -9.25
CA ASN A 44 -8.25 22.63 -10.63
C ASN A 44 -7.00 22.96 -11.47
N ALA A 45 -5.81 22.52 -11.05
CA ALA A 45 -4.56 22.79 -11.76
C ALA A 45 -3.79 21.50 -12.08
N TYR A 46 -3.18 20.85 -11.09
CA TYR A 46 -2.24 19.76 -11.32
C TYR A 46 -2.01 18.86 -10.11
N ILE A 47 -1.49 17.67 -10.37
CA ILE A 47 -0.95 16.73 -9.37
C ILE A 47 0.57 16.88 -9.32
N ILE A 48 1.14 16.80 -8.12
CA ILE A 48 2.58 16.91 -7.85
C ILE A 48 3.11 15.56 -7.38
N LEU A 49 4.14 15.07 -8.08
CA LEU A 49 4.81 13.81 -7.78
C LEU A 49 6.29 14.07 -7.51
N ASP A 50 6.83 13.43 -6.47
CA ASP A 50 8.26 13.31 -6.25
C ASP A 50 8.79 12.13 -7.06
N ILE A 51 9.79 12.38 -7.90
CA ILE A 51 10.34 11.40 -8.84
C ILE A 51 11.82 11.16 -8.57
N PRO A 52 12.37 9.98 -8.90
CA PRO A 52 13.78 9.71 -8.68
C PRO A 52 14.63 10.50 -9.69
N ALA A 53 15.78 11.04 -9.26
CA ALA A 53 16.68 11.83 -10.12
C ALA A 53 17.08 11.10 -11.41
N ARG A 54 17.30 9.78 -11.33
CA ARG A 54 17.64 8.91 -12.48
C ARG A 54 16.64 9.02 -13.65
N LEU A 55 15.37 9.33 -13.37
CA LEU A 55 14.34 9.52 -14.39
C LEU A 55 14.74 10.67 -15.33
N LEU A 56 15.34 11.73 -14.80
CA LEU A 56 15.71 12.90 -15.58
C LEU A 56 17.05 12.76 -16.32
N GLU A 57 17.84 11.74 -15.98
CA GLU A 57 19.14 11.48 -16.59
C GLU A 57 18.99 10.76 -17.95
N GLU A 58 17.91 10.01 -18.13
CA GLU A 58 17.64 9.25 -19.35
C GLU A 58 17.31 10.17 -20.53
N GLN A 59 17.99 9.94 -21.67
CA GLN A 59 17.92 10.83 -22.83
C GLN A 59 16.50 10.94 -23.41
N ALA A 60 15.75 9.84 -23.43
CA ALA A 60 14.35 9.80 -23.86
C ALA A 60 13.43 10.68 -22.99
N LEU A 61 13.81 10.91 -21.74
CA LEU A 61 13.04 11.63 -20.72
C LEU A 61 13.45 13.10 -20.57
N ARG A 62 14.32 13.62 -21.45
CA ARG A 62 14.73 15.04 -21.42
C ARG A 62 13.66 16.02 -21.88
N LYS A 63 12.60 15.55 -22.55
CA LYS A 63 11.45 16.36 -22.99
C LYS A 63 10.16 15.70 -22.56
N LEU A 64 9.76 15.91 -21.31
CA LEU A 64 8.55 15.31 -20.76
C LEU A 64 7.27 16.09 -21.05
N THR A 65 7.34 17.35 -21.49
CA THR A 65 6.15 18.19 -21.69
C THR A 65 5.16 17.56 -22.66
N ASN A 66 3.90 17.42 -22.22
CA ASN A 66 2.78 16.78 -22.93
C ASN A 66 2.95 15.29 -23.25
N VAL A 67 3.92 14.61 -22.64
CA VAL A 67 4.02 13.15 -22.74
C VAL A 67 2.86 12.52 -21.98
N ASP A 68 2.22 11.54 -22.61
CA ASP A 68 1.19 10.71 -22.01
C ASP A 68 1.81 9.77 -20.98
N VAL A 69 1.17 9.72 -19.80
CA VAL A 69 1.57 8.86 -18.70
C VAL A 69 0.38 8.13 -18.12
N VAL A 70 0.60 6.88 -17.73
CA VAL A 70 -0.35 6.10 -16.94
C VAL A 70 0.16 6.06 -15.51
N ILE A 71 -0.63 6.59 -14.58
CA ILE A 71 -0.34 6.56 -13.16
C ILE A 71 -1.10 5.41 -12.53
N ARG A 72 -0.40 4.61 -11.71
CA ARG A 72 -0.97 3.51 -10.92
C ARG A 72 -0.50 3.58 -9.48
N GLY A 73 -1.35 3.23 -8.54
CA GLY A 73 -0.93 3.08 -7.15
C GLY A 73 -1.90 2.23 -6.36
N VAL A 74 -1.51 1.84 -5.15
CA VAL A 74 -2.38 1.15 -4.19
C VAL A 74 -2.72 2.12 -3.07
N SER A 75 -4.00 2.46 -2.97
CA SER A 75 -4.52 3.32 -1.91
C SER A 75 -4.55 2.57 -0.57
N ASP A 76 -4.43 3.33 0.51
CA ASP A 76 -4.47 2.84 1.89
C ASP A 76 -5.91 2.79 2.47
N THR A 77 -6.90 2.60 1.59
CA THR A 77 -8.27 2.22 1.98
C THR A 77 -8.29 0.80 2.54
N ASP A 78 -9.34 0.43 3.25
CA ASP A 78 -9.48 -0.88 3.92
C ASP A 78 -9.33 -2.06 2.93
N LEU A 79 -9.96 -1.98 1.76
CA LEU A 79 -9.84 -2.99 0.67
C LEU A 79 -8.61 -2.82 -0.23
N GLY A 80 -7.75 -1.85 0.03
CA GLY A 80 -6.54 -1.57 -0.77
C GLY A 80 -6.86 -1.33 -2.24
N HIS A 81 -7.50 -0.22 -2.59
CA HIS A 81 -7.87 0.01 -3.98
C HIS A 81 -6.64 0.30 -4.85
N VAL A 82 -6.44 -0.48 -5.91
CA VAL A 82 -5.59 -0.04 -7.02
C VAL A 82 -6.31 1.10 -7.71
N ILE A 83 -5.64 2.24 -7.80
CA ILE A 83 -6.05 3.37 -8.63
C ILE A 83 -5.24 3.39 -9.91
N ALA A 84 -5.87 3.66 -11.04
CA ALA A 84 -5.22 3.85 -12.32
C ALA A 84 -5.89 4.95 -13.15
N PHE A 85 -5.08 5.81 -13.77
CA PHE A 85 -5.58 6.80 -14.73
C PHE A 85 -4.50 7.19 -15.74
N LYS A 86 -4.94 7.58 -16.93
CA LYS A 86 -4.10 8.18 -17.96
C LYS A 86 -4.17 9.71 -17.84
N THR A 87 -3.03 10.36 -17.93
CA THR A 87 -2.90 11.83 -17.92
C THR A 87 -1.68 12.25 -18.75
N SER A 88 -1.39 13.54 -18.82
CA SER A 88 -0.18 14.05 -19.48
C SER A 88 0.64 14.93 -18.55
N VAL A 89 1.94 14.92 -18.78
CA VAL A 89 2.90 15.76 -18.05
C VAL A 89 2.75 17.21 -18.48
N LEU A 90 2.64 18.09 -17.50
CA LEU A 90 2.67 19.54 -17.69
C LEU A 90 4.11 20.03 -17.76
N MET A 91 4.91 19.65 -16.77
CA MET A 91 6.31 20.01 -16.66
C MET A 91 7.00 19.18 -15.58
N ASN A 92 8.33 19.26 -15.53
CA ASN A 92 9.14 18.75 -14.43
C ASN A 92 10.04 19.87 -13.87
N LEU A 93 10.38 19.77 -12.59
CA LEU A 93 11.40 20.59 -11.94
C LEU A 93 12.55 19.69 -11.52
N VAL A 94 13.77 20.19 -11.55
CA VAL A 94 14.98 19.45 -11.14
C VAL A 94 15.54 19.97 -9.81
N ARG A 95 15.23 21.22 -9.46
CA ARG A 95 15.67 21.90 -8.24
C ARG A 95 14.46 22.50 -7.50
N PRO A 96 14.45 22.50 -6.16
CA PRO A 96 15.47 21.95 -5.26
C PRO A 96 15.49 20.41 -5.22
N SER A 97 14.44 19.75 -5.70
CA SER A 97 14.38 18.30 -5.91
C SER A 97 13.63 17.97 -7.21
N PRO A 98 13.81 16.76 -7.77
CA PRO A 98 13.09 16.31 -8.95
C PRO A 98 11.59 16.14 -8.69
N LEU A 99 10.77 16.99 -9.32
CA LEU A 99 9.31 16.93 -9.23
C LEU A 99 8.69 16.79 -10.62
N LEU A 100 7.58 16.06 -10.71
CA LEU A 100 6.77 15.92 -11.90
C LEU A 100 5.38 16.50 -11.66
N PHE A 101 4.95 17.39 -12.56
CA PHE A 101 3.63 17.99 -12.55
C PHE A 101 2.81 17.39 -13.68
N VAL A 102 1.65 16.81 -13.35
CA VAL A 102 0.76 16.17 -14.33
C VAL A 102 -0.64 16.75 -14.24
N ARG A 103 -1.42 16.65 -15.33
CA ARG A 103 -2.81 17.11 -15.32
C ARG A 103 -3.65 16.25 -14.38
N ILE A 104 -4.67 16.87 -13.78
CA ILE A 104 -5.70 16.13 -13.05
C ILE A 104 -6.51 15.34 -14.09
N PRO A 105 -6.67 14.01 -13.93
CA PRO A 105 -7.46 13.22 -14.87
C PRO A 105 -8.94 13.60 -14.78
N ALA A 106 -9.67 13.54 -15.90
CA ALA A 106 -11.13 13.74 -15.87
C ALA A 106 -11.84 12.60 -15.11
N THR A 107 -11.38 11.37 -15.36
CA THR A 107 -11.86 10.14 -14.72
C THR A 107 -10.69 9.24 -14.35
N PHE A 108 -10.90 8.38 -13.36
CA PHE A 108 -9.94 7.35 -12.97
C PHE A 108 -10.65 6.03 -12.65
N ALA A 109 -9.93 4.93 -12.81
CA ALA A 109 -10.42 3.60 -12.46
C ALA A 109 -9.89 3.16 -11.10
N THR A 110 -10.72 2.50 -10.31
CA THR A 110 -10.33 1.82 -9.09
C THR A 110 -10.69 0.34 -9.15
N LYS A 111 -9.95 -0.50 -8.43
CA LYS A 111 -10.32 -1.90 -8.20
C LYS A 111 -9.82 -2.32 -6.82
N PRO A 112 -10.67 -2.90 -5.95
CA PRO A 112 -10.19 -3.50 -4.71
C PRO A 112 -9.22 -4.64 -5.03
N VAL A 113 -8.09 -4.70 -4.32
CA VAL A 113 -7.13 -5.82 -4.47
C VAL A 113 -7.18 -6.80 -3.31
N ARG A 114 -7.81 -6.41 -2.20
CA ARG A 114 -8.02 -7.28 -1.05
C ARG A 114 -9.43 -7.84 -1.12
N GLU A 115 -9.56 -9.11 -0.76
CA GLU A 115 -10.85 -9.78 -0.63
C GLU A 115 -11.56 -9.38 0.66
N HIS A 116 -10.79 -9.13 1.72
CA HIS A 116 -11.27 -8.75 3.04
C HIS A 116 -10.72 -7.39 3.46
N GLU A 117 -11.54 -6.62 4.18
CA GLU A 117 -11.13 -5.36 4.78
C GLU A 117 -10.01 -5.57 5.79
N ARG A 118 -9.05 -4.66 5.79
CA ARG A 118 -7.99 -4.61 6.81
C ARG A 118 -8.30 -3.51 7.80
N TYR A 119 -8.48 -3.90 9.05
CA TYR A 119 -8.61 -3.00 10.18
C TYR A 119 -7.20 -2.64 10.64
N LYS A 120 -6.87 -1.34 10.59
CA LYS A 120 -5.61 -0.85 11.16
C LYS A 120 -5.74 -0.91 12.66
N LEU A 121 -4.72 -1.41 13.34
CA LEU A 121 -4.72 -1.54 14.79
C LEU A 121 -3.29 -1.50 15.30
N GLN A 122 -3.12 -1.40 16.61
CA GLN A 122 -1.80 -1.41 17.23
C GLN A 122 -1.89 -2.23 18.52
N LEU A 123 -1.56 -3.51 18.41
CA LEU A 123 -1.59 -4.46 19.52
C LEU A 123 -0.22 -5.12 19.66
N ASP A 124 0.21 -5.37 20.89
CA ASP A 124 1.41 -6.17 21.12
C ASP A 124 1.15 -7.60 20.66
N CYS A 125 2.13 -8.19 19.98
CA CYS A 125 2.09 -9.58 19.56
C CYS A 125 3.47 -10.23 19.54
N ALA A 126 3.50 -11.55 19.50
CA ALA A 126 4.71 -12.31 19.24
C ALA A 126 4.48 -13.29 18.09
N ILE A 127 5.51 -13.45 17.26
CA ILE A 127 5.59 -14.51 16.25
C ILE A 127 6.43 -15.63 16.85
N ASP A 128 5.90 -16.84 16.90
CA ASP A 128 6.66 -18.05 17.18
C ASP A 128 7.01 -18.74 15.85
N HIS A 129 8.31 -18.86 15.58
CA HIS A 129 8.84 -19.66 14.50
C HIS A 129 9.73 -20.76 15.06
N THR A 130 9.25 -22.01 15.05
CA THR A 130 10.00 -23.19 15.48
C THR A 130 10.55 -23.10 16.93
N GLY A 131 9.86 -22.38 17.82
CA GLY A 131 10.25 -22.15 19.21
C GLY A 131 11.05 -20.85 19.43
N ASN A 132 11.39 -20.12 18.36
CA ASN A 132 11.98 -18.79 18.45
C ASN A 132 10.88 -17.73 18.45
N LYS A 133 10.81 -16.95 19.53
CA LYS A 133 9.83 -15.87 19.67
C LYS A 133 10.39 -14.53 19.21
N TYR A 134 9.60 -13.83 18.40
CA TYR A 134 9.89 -12.49 17.88
C TYR A 134 8.80 -11.54 18.34
N ASP A 135 9.17 -10.62 19.23
CA ASP A 135 8.25 -9.57 19.67
C ASP A 135 7.97 -8.59 18.53
N GLY A 136 6.72 -8.13 18.46
CA GLY A 136 6.26 -7.22 17.45
C GLY A 136 4.98 -6.51 17.85
N SER A 137 4.46 -5.74 16.91
CA SER A 137 3.16 -5.11 17.02
C SER A 137 2.32 -5.44 15.80
N LEU A 138 1.13 -5.97 16.02
CA LEU A 138 0.11 -6.18 15.02
C LEU A 138 -0.34 -4.80 14.52
N VAL A 139 -0.16 -4.53 13.23
CA VAL A 139 -0.43 -3.23 12.58
C VAL A 139 -1.70 -3.23 11.74
N ASP A 140 -2.10 -4.40 11.23
CA ASP A 140 -3.38 -4.59 10.56
C ASP A 140 -3.89 -6.01 10.76
N PHE A 141 -5.21 -6.19 10.67
CA PHE A 141 -5.85 -7.51 10.72
C PHE A 141 -7.02 -7.58 9.73
N SER A 142 -7.20 -8.74 9.12
CA SER A 142 -8.30 -9.07 8.22
C SER A 142 -8.70 -10.52 8.41
N LEU A 143 -9.83 -10.92 7.83
CA LEU A 143 -10.28 -12.31 7.87
C LEU A 143 -9.30 -13.29 7.22
N SER A 144 -8.43 -12.86 6.31
CA SER A 144 -7.49 -13.76 5.61
C SER A 144 -6.03 -13.63 6.05
N GLY A 145 -5.75 -12.80 7.06
CA GLY A 145 -4.39 -12.58 7.52
C GLY A 145 -4.20 -11.25 8.25
N CYS A 146 -2.97 -11.00 8.67
CA CYS A 146 -2.61 -9.80 9.42
C CYS A 146 -1.21 -9.29 9.04
N GLY A 147 -0.91 -8.07 9.46
CA GLY A 147 0.40 -7.44 9.32
C GLY A 147 1.04 -7.27 10.68
N ILE A 148 2.31 -7.63 10.81
CA ILE A 148 3.08 -7.50 12.04
C ILE A 148 4.33 -6.65 11.76
N SER A 149 4.59 -5.68 12.63
CA SER A 149 5.83 -4.90 12.64
C SER A 149 6.77 -5.40 13.72
N THR A 150 8.06 -5.48 13.41
CA THR A 150 9.09 -5.85 14.40
C THR A 150 10.37 -5.06 14.14
N LEU A 151 11.15 -4.82 15.19
CA LEU A 151 12.45 -4.17 15.09
C LEU A 151 13.57 -5.15 14.73
N VAL A 152 13.35 -6.44 14.97
CA VAL A 152 14.32 -7.51 14.77
C VAL A 152 14.21 -8.04 13.34
N GLU A 153 15.34 -8.35 12.72
CA GLU A 153 15.33 -9.01 11.41
C GLU A 153 14.82 -10.44 11.57
N PRO A 154 13.72 -10.82 10.89
CA PRO A 154 13.19 -12.16 10.99
C PRO A 154 14.16 -13.16 10.34
N GLU A 155 14.42 -14.28 11.00
CA GLU A 155 15.27 -15.36 10.48
C GLU A 155 14.47 -16.43 9.72
N PHE A 156 13.21 -16.12 9.37
CA PHE A 156 12.31 -16.99 8.58
C PHE A 156 12.05 -16.42 7.19
N GLU A 157 11.66 -17.29 6.28
CA GLU A 157 11.43 -16.97 4.88
C GLU A 157 9.95 -16.90 4.50
N ILE A 158 9.67 -16.33 3.32
CA ILE A 158 8.31 -16.31 2.75
C ILE A 158 7.85 -17.75 2.50
N GLY A 159 6.65 -18.07 2.97
CA GLY A 159 6.02 -19.40 2.87
C GLY A 159 6.20 -20.26 4.12
N GLU A 160 7.09 -19.89 5.04
CA GLU A 160 7.29 -20.65 6.28
C GLU A 160 6.09 -20.52 7.22
N ARG A 161 5.85 -21.58 8.01
CA ARG A 161 4.76 -21.66 8.98
C ARG A 161 5.16 -20.99 10.27
N ILE A 162 4.27 -20.18 10.81
CA ILE A 162 4.47 -19.46 12.06
C ILE A 162 3.21 -19.55 12.92
N THR A 163 3.34 -19.25 14.20
CA THR A 163 2.20 -19.03 15.10
C THR A 163 2.19 -17.57 15.58
N ILE A 164 1.01 -16.99 15.73
CA ILE A 164 0.84 -15.63 16.21
C ILE A 164 0.20 -15.65 17.59
N GLU A 165 0.87 -15.04 18.56
CA GLU A 165 0.34 -14.77 19.89
C GLU A 165 -0.05 -13.30 19.99
N SER A 166 -1.34 -13.01 20.15
CA SER A 166 -1.91 -11.65 20.23
C SER A 166 -3.25 -11.68 20.97
N PRO A 167 -3.81 -10.53 21.36
CA PRO A 167 -5.18 -10.47 21.90
C PRO A 167 -6.23 -11.08 20.96
N LEU A 168 -5.99 -11.09 19.64
CA LEU A 168 -6.90 -11.62 18.64
C LEU A 168 -6.66 -13.12 18.32
N SER A 169 -5.69 -13.78 18.97
CA SER A 169 -5.36 -15.18 18.68
C SER A 169 -6.51 -16.14 18.98
N GLY A 170 -7.42 -15.79 19.92
CA GLY A 170 -8.61 -16.59 20.21
C GLY A 170 -9.60 -16.71 19.04
N TYR A 171 -9.47 -15.85 18.01
CA TYR A 171 -10.28 -15.90 16.79
C TYR A 171 -9.60 -16.67 15.65
N ILE A 172 -8.32 -17.03 15.81
CA ILE A 172 -7.60 -17.87 14.87
C ILE A 172 -7.70 -19.30 15.42
N ASP A 173 -8.43 -20.16 14.71
CA ASP A 173 -8.52 -21.58 15.07
C ASP A 173 -7.11 -22.18 15.20
N GLU A 174 -6.88 -23.01 16.22
CA GLU A 174 -5.60 -23.68 16.46
C GLU A 174 -5.18 -24.55 15.26
N GLU A 175 -6.15 -25.07 14.51
CA GLU A 175 -5.92 -25.84 13.28
C GLU A 175 -5.63 -24.95 12.07
N ASN A 176 -5.92 -23.65 12.13
CA ASN A 176 -5.72 -22.72 11.02
C ASN A 176 -4.27 -22.22 10.97
N HIS A 177 -3.46 -22.89 10.16
CA HIS A 177 -2.05 -22.56 10.06
C HIS A 177 -1.82 -21.16 9.48
N CYS A 178 -0.86 -20.46 10.07
CA CYS A 178 -0.39 -19.16 9.58
C CYS A 178 0.91 -19.33 8.80
N SER A 179 1.05 -18.59 7.71
CA SER A 179 2.26 -18.60 6.88
C SER A 179 2.72 -17.19 6.50
N VAL A 180 4.02 -17.02 6.34
CA VAL A 180 4.61 -15.74 5.94
C VAL A 180 4.28 -15.45 4.48
N ALA A 181 3.50 -14.41 4.22
CA ALA A 181 3.09 -14.00 2.88
C ALA A 181 4.05 -12.97 2.24
N ASN A 182 4.65 -12.10 3.05
CA ASN A 182 5.70 -11.19 2.61
C ASN A 182 6.54 -10.69 3.79
N ILE A 183 7.78 -10.28 3.49
CA ILE A 183 8.67 -9.61 4.44
C ILE A 183 9.19 -8.35 3.75
N LYS A 184 9.09 -7.21 4.44
CA LYS A 184 9.49 -5.91 3.91
C LYS A 184 10.31 -5.13 4.92
N LYS A 185 11.55 -4.80 4.55
CA LYS A 185 12.37 -3.87 5.32
C LYS A 185 11.83 -2.45 5.24
N LEU A 186 11.65 -1.82 6.40
CA LEU A 186 11.34 -0.40 6.56
C LEU A 186 12.54 0.31 7.23
N PRO A 187 12.57 1.66 7.23
CA PRO A 187 13.61 2.40 7.93
C PRO A 187 13.69 2.10 9.44
N LYS A 188 12.57 1.68 10.04
CA LYS A 188 12.42 1.40 11.48
C LYS A 188 12.08 -0.09 11.73
N GLY A 189 12.79 -1.01 11.07
CA GLY A 189 12.60 -2.44 11.26
C GLY A 189 11.94 -3.12 10.06
N TRP A 190 11.01 -4.02 10.32
CA TRP A 190 10.44 -4.94 9.35
C TRP A 190 8.93 -4.99 9.47
N ILE A 191 8.26 -5.18 8.33
CA ILE A 191 6.86 -5.55 8.24
C ILE A 191 6.77 -6.95 7.68
N ILE A 192 6.04 -7.81 8.37
CA ILE A 192 5.77 -9.18 8.02
C ILE A 192 4.28 -9.28 7.73
N GLY A 193 3.94 -9.61 6.49
CA GLY A 193 2.57 -9.96 6.14
C GLY A 193 2.35 -11.44 6.40
N VAL A 194 1.32 -11.79 7.16
CA VAL A 194 0.94 -13.15 7.50
C VAL A 194 -0.38 -13.49 6.80
N LYS A 195 -0.48 -14.71 6.29
CA LYS A 195 -1.68 -15.26 5.66
C LYS A 195 -2.20 -16.43 6.49
N PHE A 196 -3.50 -16.44 6.72
CA PHE A 196 -4.20 -17.58 7.30
C PHE A 196 -4.51 -18.59 6.20
N GLU A 197 -4.38 -19.89 6.50
CA GLU A 197 -4.67 -20.96 5.55
C GLU A 197 -6.13 -20.93 5.10
N VAL A 198 -7.04 -20.75 6.06
CA VAL A 198 -8.48 -20.56 5.83
C VAL A 198 -8.89 -19.16 6.31
N PRO A 199 -9.65 -18.39 5.51
CA PRO A 199 -10.23 -17.14 5.99
C PRO A 199 -11.16 -17.36 7.19
N LEU A 200 -11.07 -16.48 8.17
CA LEU A 200 -11.94 -16.48 9.36
C LEU A 200 -13.35 -16.03 8.99
N ASP A 201 -14.34 -16.48 9.76
CA ASP A 201 -15.69 -15.94 9.70
C ASP A 201 -15.79 -14.64 10.51
N MET A 202 -16.46 -13.63 9.96
CA MET A 202 -16.71 -12.36 10.67
C MET A 202 -17.85 -12.55 11.68
N SER A 203 -17.53 -12.98 12.89
CA SER A 203 -18.48 -12.97 14.01
C SER A 203 -18.72 -11.54 14.51
N GLU A 204 -19.83 -11.32 15.22
CA GLU A 204 -20.14 -10.00 15.79
C GLU A 204 -19.12 -9.60 16.87
N GLU A 205 -18.61 -10.57 17.63
CA GLU A 205 -17.56 -10.37 18.64
C GLU A 205 -16.26 -9.89 17.98
N LEU A 206 -15.77 -10.62 16.97
CA LEU A 206 -14.55 -10.26 16.24
C LEU A 206 -14.68 -8.88 15.59
N LYS A 207 -15.83 -8.60 14.97
CA LYS A 207 -16.09 -7.31 14.35
C LYS A 207 -16.04 -6.16 15.36
N ASN A 208 -16.64 -6.33 16.54
CA ASN A 208 -16.63 -5.31 17.59
C ASN A 208 -15.20 -5.06 18.11
N GLU A 209 -14.43 -6.11 18.37
CA GLU A 209 -13.03 -5.96 18.79
C GLU A 209 -12.16 -5.26 17.74
N LEU A 210 -12.29 -5.64 16.47
CA LEU A 210 -11.54 -5.02 15.38
C LEU A 210 -11.87 -3.52 15.26
N LEU A 211 -13.14 -3.14 15.42
CA LEU A 211 -13.55 -1.74 15.39
C LEU A 211 -13.05 -0.95 16.62
N GLU A 212 -13.13 -1.53 17.81
CA GLU A 212 -12.66 -0.89 19.05
C GLU A 212 -11.15 -0.64 19.04
N HIS A 213 -10.37 -1.66 18.63
CA HIS A 213 -8.92 -1.52 18.49
C HIS A 213 -8.52 -0.56 17.37
N SER A 214 -9.25 -0.56 16.25
CA SER A 214 -9.00 0.36 15.15
C SER A 214 -9.28 1.82 15.50
N PHE A 215 -10.34 2.07 16.27
CA PHE A 215 -10.65 3.39 16.78
C PHE A 215 -9.58 3.89 17.75
N SER A 216 -9.13 3.00 18.65
CA SER A 216 -8.07 3.31 19.63
C SER A 216 -6.75 3.65 18.94
N ALA A 217 -6.36 2.89 17.92
CA ALA A 217 -5.14 3.13 17.15
C ALA A 217 -5.18 4.43 16.33
N SER A 218 -6.37 4.90 15.95
CA SER A 218 -6.56 6.14 15.17
C SER A 218 -6.52 7.42 16.02
N THR A 219 -6.57 7.30 17.35
CA THR A 219 -6.64 8.43 18.29
C THR A 219 -5.26 8.86 18.82
N ILE A 220 -4.21 8.12 18.46
CA ILE A 220 -2.80 8.37 18.84
C ILE A 220 -2.06 9.05 17.68
#